data_AF-A0A0E0PNH6-F1
#
_entry.id   AF-A0A0E0PNH6-F1
#
_cell.length_a   1.000
_cell.length_b   1.000
_cell.length_c   1.000
_cell.angle_alpha   90.00
_cell.angle_beta   90.00
_cell.angle_gamma   90.00
#
_symmetry.space_group_name_H-M   'P 1'
#
loop_
_entity.id
_entity.type
_entity.pdbx_description
1 polymer ?
#
loop_
_entity_poly.entity_id
_entity_poly.type
_entity_poly.pdbx_seq_one_letter_code
_entity_poly.pdbx_strand_id
1 'polypeptide(L)'
;MNPIRSALARALLSPKPRPPRARHYATSSTGGATQPESVAAEMVRYALGGARPGSSPDEAMRILEQGASNLQGGGEGCGEAVGMLMLAMSTLLYRSGRRQEAMEKLKATNQVAPAAFRVAAWEATMGLCMEAGQVINTSVSPDDLVDLSIKDDNIKWSDQGHLKCRVNAIKGLIALLNGETESAQLFFDGCKDLCAGVGNKQTENAVLSYCEYLHCVGDFPLATQMYERVLEALTMEDMSGNFLATCNMVPEEVSLGATCSYGQLLSHSGKFSEAEDYLTRALKKAEDQFGANHPKVGIVLTCVARMYKLKAKAEGSSSIMVQEVSKYLIPVLLALLSISRNYNGLVPLIFSFNDETIHGLYRKALEVLRAPAINSEGVSKQMDWRDIISLARGEYAELLLIQSNRRAEGERMKEWAEHAWRNSRLTLAQALEFSGPSKPTVVDTRIGRVM
;
A
#
# COMPACT_ATOMS: atom_id res chain seq x y z
N MET A 1 29.66 -23.67 -21.26
CA MET A 1 29.00 -22.53 -21.95
C MET A 1 28.00 -21.93 -20.97
N ASN A 2 28.26 -20.70 -20.48
CA ASN A 2 27.76 -20.22 -19.19
C ASN A 2 26.33 -19.64 -19.23
N PRO A 3 25.40 -20.13 -18.39
CA PRO A 3 24.05 -19.55 -18.20
C PRO A 3 24.06 -18.19 -17.46
N ILE A 4 25.17 -17.81 -16.84
CA ILE A 4 25.32 -16.56 -16.05
C ILE A 4 25.26 -15.30 -16.94
N ARG A 5 25.64 -15.39 -18.23
CA ARG A 5 25.56 -14.24 -19.16
C ARG A 5 24.11 -13.90 -19.60
N SER A 6 23.15 -14.81 -19.40
CA SER A 6 21.75 -14.64 -19.83
C SER A 6 20.89 -13.87 -18.81
N ALA A 7 21.23 -13.94 -17.52
CA ALA A 7 20.52 -13.23 -16.46
C ALA A 7 20.97 -11.75 -16.37
N LEU A 8 22.28 -11.49 -16.52
CA LEU A 8 22.83 -10.13 -16.47
C LEU A 8 22.36 -9.27 -17.68
N ALA A 9 22.19 -9.88 -18.86
CA ALA A 9 21.69 -9.20 -20.05
C ALA A 9 20.20 -8.81 -19.95
N ARG A 10 19.41 -9.54 -19.14
CA ARG A 10 18.01 -9.19 -18.83
C ARG A 10 17.89 -8.14 -17.73
N ALA A 11 18.84 -8.08 -16.80
CA ALA A 11 18.89 -7.08 -15.74
C ALA A 11 19.40 -5.70 -16.19
N LEU A 12 20.14 -5.63 -17.30
CA LEU A 12 20.75 -4.40 -17.84
C LEU A 12 19.90 -3.66 -18.89
N LEU A 13 18.71 -4.16 -19.23
CA LEU A 13 17.71 -3.40 -19.99
C LEU A 13 17.02 -2.40 -19.06
N SER A 14 17.73 -1.33 -18.75
CA SER A 14 17.10 -0.08 -18.30
C SER A 14 16.14 0.40 -19.41
N PRO A 15 14.95 0.94 -19.08
CA PRO A 15 14.20 1.68 -20.08
C PRO A 15 15.10 2.83 -20.55
N LYS A 16 15.41 2.86 -21.85
CA LYS A 16 16.11 4.01 -22.44
C LYS A 16 15.37 5.30 -22.01
N PRO A 17 16.08 6.39 -21.67
CA PRO A 17 15.41 7.68 -21.47
C PRO A 17 14.63 7.99 -22.75
N ARG A 18 13.31 8.17 -22.60
CA ARG A 18 12.43 8.52 -23.72
C ARG A 18 12.97 9.82 -24.34
N PRO A 19 13.10 9.92 -25.67
CA PRO A 19 13.40 11.21 -26.30
C PRO A 19 12.25 12.18 -26.00
N PRO A 20 12.49 13.51 -26.00
CA PRO A 20 11.44 14.49 -25.76
C PRO A 20 10.31 14.24 -26.78
N ARG A 21 9.12 13.89 -26.30
CA ARG A 21 7.95 13.69 -27.16
C ARG A 21 7.71 14.98 -27.94
N ALA A 22 7.78 14.88 -29.26
CA ALA A 22 7.33 15.92 -30.17
C ALA A 22 5.90 16.33 -29.80
N ARG A 23 5.63 17.63 -29.79
CA ARG A 23 4.28 18.19 -29.67
C ARG A 23 3.45 17.69 -30.85
N HIS A 24 2.66 16.65 -30.64
CA HIS A 24 1.60 16.28 -31.54
C HIS A 24 0.29 16.88 -31.01
N TYR A 25 -0.13 17.99 -31.62
CA TYR A 25 -1.53 18.37 -31.66
C TYR A 25 -2.21 17.35 -32.57
N ALA A 26 -2.87 16.34 -31.99
CA ALA A 26 -3.73 15.43 -32.73
C ALA A 26 -4.92 15.04 -31.85
N THR A 27 -6.08 15.59 -32.21
CA THR A 27 -7.40 15.04 -31.89
C THR A 27 -7.50 13.64 -32.47
N SER A 28 -7.21 12.62 -31.67
CA SER A 28 -7.53 11.23 -32.01
C SER A 28 -8.55 10.70 -31.02
N SER A 29 -9.81 10.85 -31.42
CA SER A 29 -10.97 10.17 -30.88
C SER A 29 -10.81 8.66 -31.04
N THR A 30 -10.38 7.99 -29.98
CA THR A 30 -10.55 6.54 -29.84
C THR A 30 -11.21 6.28 -28.49
N GLY A 31 -12.54 6.20 -28.52
CA GLY A 31 -13.40 5.71 -27.44
C GLY A 31 -14.11 6.80 -26.63
N GLY A 32 -15.39 7.05 -26.95
CA GLY A 32 -16.50 7.42 -26.03
C GLY A 32 -16.42 8.64 -25.10
N ALA A 33 -15.26 9.23 -24.83
CA ALA A 33 -15.11 10.28 -23.82
C ALA A 33 -15.60 11.63 -24.34
N THR A 34 -16.35 12.34 -23.49
CA THR A 34 -16.82 13.69 -23.81
C THR A 34 -15.66 14.70 -23.81
N GLN A 35 -15.84 15.86 -24.43
CA GLN A 35 -14.82 16.93 -24.40
C GLN A 35 -14.43 17.34 -22.96
N PRO A 36 -15.38 17.57 -22.03
CA PRO A 36 -15.07 17.84 -20.62
C PRO A 36 -14.18 16.77 -19.98
N GLU A 37 -14.48 15.49 -20.21
CA GLU A 37 -13.71 14.37 -19.66
C GLU A 37 -12.27 14.33 -20.19
N SER A 38 -12.08 14.53 -21.50
CA SER A 38 -10.74 14.57 -22.10
C SER A 38 -9.90 15.72 -21.53
N VAL A 39 -10.50 16.91 -21.40
CA VAL A 39 -9.82 18.09 -20.84
C VAL A 39 -9.44 17.84 -19.37
N ALA A 40 -10.37 17.33 -18.56
CA ALA A 40 -10.09 16.98 -17.18
C ALA A 40 -8.98 15.93 -17.07
N ALA A 41 -9.00 14.88 -17.90
CA ALA A 41 -7.94 13.86 -17.92
C ALA A 41 -6.56 14.45 -18.22
N GLU A 42 -6.45 15.41 -19.15
CA GLU A 42 -5.19 16.12 -19.42
C GLU A 42 -4.73 16.96 -18.23
N MET A 43 -5.65 17.68 -17.58
CA MET A 43 -5.34 18.45 -16.37
C MET A 43 -4.84 17.55 -15.24
N VAL A 44 -5.48 16.40 -15.03
CA VAL A 44 -5.06 15.39 -14.05
C VAL A 44 -3.67 14.85 -14.39
N ARG A 45 -3.41 14.49 -15.66
CA ARG A 45 -2.08 14.03 -16.09
C ARG A 45 -1.01 15.09 -15.88
N TYR A 46 -1.31 16.36 -16.16
CA TYR A 46 -0.38 17.46 -15.91
C TYR A 46 -0.10 17.63 -14.41
N ALA A 47 -1.15 17.62 -13.59
CA ALA A 47 -1.06 17.84 -12.15
C ALA A 47 -0.35 16.69 -11.41
N LEU A 48 -0.65 15.44 -11.76
CA LEU A 48 -0.14 14.24 -11.08
C LEU A 48 1.12 13.64 -11.72
N GLY A 49 1.34 13.85 -13.03
CA GLY A 49 2.42 13.26 -13.81
C GLY A 49 3.78 13.94 -13.63
N GLY A 50 3.88 14.86 -12.66
CA GLY A 50 5.01 15.76 -12.50
C GLY A 50 4.94 16.86 -13.54
N ALA A 51 4.44 18.03 -13.12
CA ALA A 51 4.63 19.23 -13.90
C ALA A 51 6.14 19.54 -14.01
N ARG A 52 6.52 20.50 -14.89
CA ARG A 52 7.93 20.79 -15.23
C ARG A 52 8.80 20.84 -13.97
N PRO A 53 10.08 20.44 -14.02
CA PRO A 53 10.98 20.57 -12.86
C PRO A 53 10.89 21.99 -12.28
N GLY A 54 10.26 22.15 -11.11
CA GLY A 54 10.00 23.44 -10.46
C GLY A 54 8.53 23.87 -10.31
N SER A 55 7.54 23.17 -10.85
CA SER A 55 6.11 23.44 -10.60
C SER A 55 5.74 23.10 -9.16
N SER A 56 5.12 24.02 -8.43
CA SER A 56 4.71 23.77 -7.06
C SER A 56 3.42 22.93 -7.00
N PRO A 57 3.24 22.06 -5.99
CA PRO A 57 1.97 21.36 -5.76
C PRO A 57 0.77 22.30 -5.68
N ASP A 58 0.99 23.53 -5.20
CA ASP A 58 -0.04 24.58 -5.13
C ASP A 58 -0.46 25.10 -6.51
N GLU A 59 0.46 25.16 -7.47
CA GLU A 59 0.13 25.51 -8.86
C GLU A 59 -0.75 24.43 -9.50
N ALA A 60 -0.38 23.16 -9.32
CA ALA A 60 -1.17 22.03 -9.78
C ALA A 60 -2.57 22.01 -9.13
N MET A 61 -2.67 22.30 -7.83
CA MET A 61 -3.95 22.41 -7.12
C MET A 61 -4.84 23.49 -7.72
N ARG A 62 -4.32 24.71 -7.93
CA ARG A 62 -5.08 25.82 -8.52
C ARG A 62 -5.60 25.51 -9.92
N ILE A 63 -4.80 24.83 -10.75
CA ILE A 63 -5.21 24.41 -12.09
C ILE A 63 -6.42 23.48 -12.00
N LEU A 64 -6.37 22.47 -11.13
CA LEU A 64 -7.49 21.56 -10.94
C LEU A 64 -8.73 22.32 -10.43
N GLU A 65 -8.57 23.24 -9.48
CA GLU A 65 -9.69 23.98 -8.86
C GLU A 65 -10.40 24.85 -9.88
N GLN A 66 -9.64 25.56 -10.71
CA GLN A 66 -10.19 26.35 -11.80
C GLN A 66 -10.92 25.46 -12.81
N GLY A 67 -10.37 24.29 -13.13
CA GLY A 67 -11.03 23.32 -14.01
C GLY A 67 -12.38 22.87 -13.47
N ALA A 68 -12.44 22.50 -12.19
CA ALA A 68 -13.67 22.04 -11.55
C ALA A 68 -14.72 23.16 -11.50
N SER A 69 -14.31 24.40 -11.17
CA SER A 69 -15.22 25.55 -11.14
C SER A 69 -15.80 25.89 -12.53
N ASN A 70 -14.98 25.80 -13.58
CA ASN A 70 -15.44 26.06 -14.95
C ASN A 70 -16.45 25.02 -15.45
N LEU A 71 -16.37 23.78 -14.94
CA LEU A 71 -17.21 22.67 -15.36
C LEU A 71 -18.47 22.49 -14.50
N GLN A 72 -18.58 23.19 -13.37
CA GLN A 72 -19.79 23.21 -12.53
C GLN A 72 -21.03 23.80 -13.22
N GLY A 73 -20.89 24.42 -14.40
CA GLY A 73 -21.98 25.04 -15.17
C GLY A 73 -22.92 24.09 -15.92
N GLY A 74 -22.70 22.77 -15.85
CA GLY A 74 -23.59 21.75 -16.42
C GLY A 74 -23.34 21.42 -17.90
N GLY A 75 -23.58 20.16 -18.27
CA GLY A 75 -23.32 19.59 -19.60
C GLY A 75 -23.08 18.08 -19.51
N GLU A 76 -23.21 17.37 -20.63
CA GLU A 76 -22.89 15.93 -20.70
C GLU A 76 -21.40 15.71 -20.41
N GLY A 77 -21.08 14.81 -19.47
CA GLY A 77 -19.70 14.51 -19.06
C GLY A 77 -19.08 15.48 -18.05
N CYS A 78 -19.75 16.59 -17.72
CA CYS A 78 -19.23 17.55 -16.73
C CYS A 78 -19.16 16.96 -15.31
N GLY A 79 -20.10 16.10 -14.94
CA GLY A 79 -20.11 15.44 -13.62
C GLY A 79 -18.91 14.49 -13.45
N GLU A 80 -18.62 13.70 -14.48
CA GLU A 80 -17.47 12.80 -14.55
C GLU A 80 -16.15 13.59 -14.52
N ALA A 81 -16.08 14.68 -15.29
CA ALA A 81 -14.93 15.55 -15.33
C ALA A 81 -14.65 16.23 -13.98
N VAL A 82 -15.68 16.77 -13.32
CA VAL A 82 -15.56 17.33 -11.96
C VAL A 82 -15.14 16.25 -10.97
N GLY A 83 -15.73 15.05 -11.04
CA GLY A 83 -15.33 13.89 -10.23
C GLY A 83 -13.84 13.57 -10.37
N MET A 84 -13.33 13.46 -11.60
CA MET A 84 -11.90 13.21 -11.88
C MET A 84 -11.00 14.28 -11.27
N LEU A 85 -11.34 15.55 -11.44
CA LEU A 85 -10.55 16.67 -10.91
C LEU A 85 -10.53 16.65 -9.38
N MET A 86 -11.67 16.40 -8.73
CA MET A 86 -11.74 16.33 -7.25
C MET A 86 -10.95 15.14 -6.69
N LEU A 87 -11.01 13.96 -7.32
CA LEU A 87 -10.16 12.83 -6.95
C LEU A 87 -8.67 13.13 -7.15
N ALA A 88 -8.29 13.86 -8.20
CA ALA A 88 -6.88 14.24 -8.40
C ALA A 88 -6.40 15.25 -7.35
N MET A 89 -7.25 16.20 -6.95
CA MET A 89 -6.95 17.13 -5.85
C MET A 89 -6.72 16.38 -4.53
N SER A 90 -7.58 15.41 -4.20
CA SER A 90 -7.38 14.62 -2.97
C SER A 90 -6.07 13.83 -3.02
N THR A 91 -5.70 13.25 -4.17
CA THR A 91 -4.39 12.60 -4.36
C THR A 91 -3.23 13.57 -4.14
N LEU A 92 -3.28 14.80 -4.67
CA LEU A 92 -2.24 15.82 -4.45
C LEU A 92 -2.11 16.21 -2.97
N LEU A 93 -3.24 16.42 -2.28
CA LEU A 93 -3.25 16.72 -0.85
C LEU A 93 -2.65 15.58 -0.03
N TYR A 94 -3.02 14.34 -0.36
CA TYR A 94 -2.45 13.16 0.27
C TYR A 94 -0.93 13.06 0.04
N ARG A 95 -0.45 13.19 -1.21
CA ARG A 95 0.99 13.16 -1.54
C ARG A 95 1.80 14.28 -0.88
N SER A 96 1.17 15.40 -0.55
CA SER A 96 1.79 16.51 0.19
C SER A 96 1.74 16.35 1.71
N GLY A 97 1.20 15.24 2.22
CA GLY A 97 1.07 14.95 3.65
C GLY A 97 -0.14 15.61 4.33
N ARG A 98 -1.00 16.31 3.58
CA ARG A 98 -2.21 17.00 4.06
C ARG A 98 -3.41 16.04 4.12
N ARG A 99 -3.28 14.94 4.87
CA ARG A 99 -4.24 13.82 4.90
C ARG A 99 -5.67 14.26 5.27
N GLN A 100 -5.82 15.17 6.24
CA GLN A 100 -7.13 15.64 6.68
C GLN A 100 -7.86 16.41 5.58
N GLU A 101 -7.17 17.30 4.89
CA GLU A 101 -7.72 18.06 3.77
C GLU A 101 -8.05 17.16 2.58
N ALA A 102 -7.22 16.12 2.35
CA ALA A 102 -7.54 15.10 1.37
C ALA A 102 -8.88 14.39 1.70
N MET A 103 -9.10 14.02 2.97
CA MET A 103 -10.38 13.42 3.41
C MET A 103 -11.56 14.37 3.25
N GLU A 104 -11.40 15.66 3.55
CA GLU A 104 -12.46 16.67 3.33
C GLU A 104 -12.79 16.79 1.84
N LYS A 105 -11.77 16.76 0.98
CA LYS A 105 -11.96 16.80 -0.47
C LYS A 105 -12.70 15.56 -0.99
N LEU A 106 -12.35 14.37 -0.49
CA LEU A 106 -13.05 13.12 -0.82
C LEU A 106 -14.53 13.16 -0.40
N LYS A 107 -14.84 13.68 0.80
CA LYS A 107 -16.22 13.88 1.25
C LYS A 107 -16.99 14.83 0.35
N ALA A 108 -16.36 15.92 -0.10
CA ALA A 108 -16.98 16.83 -1.06
C ALA A 108 -17.26 16.12 -2.42
N THR A 109 -16.37 15.23 -2.87
CA THR A 109 -16.58 14.45 -4.10
C THR A 109 -17.83 13.57 -4.01
N ASN A 110 -18.11 12.99 -2.84
CA ASN A 110 -19.29 12.15 -2.61
C ASN A 110 -20.62 12.89 -2.85
N GLN A 111 -20.63 14.22 -2.72
CA GLN A 111 -21.86 15.02 -2.86
C GLN A 111 -22.18 15.42 -4.30
N VAL A 112 -21.16 15.49 -5.17
CA VAL A 112 -21.27 16.15 -6.48
C VAL A 112 -21.00 15.19 -7.64
N ALA A 113 -20.33 14.06 -7.41
CA ALA A 113 -19.86 13.19 -8.47
C ALA A 113 -20.79 11.98 -8.75
N PRO A 114 -20.75 11.40 -9.96
CA PRO A 114 -21.47 10.17 -10.29
C PRO A 114 -21.03 8.96 -9.45
N ALA A 115 -21.85 7.89 -9.42
CA ALA A 115 -21.68 6.73 -8.54
C ALA A 115 -20.27 6.11 -8.55
N ALA A 116 -19.63 5.94 -9.71
CA ALA A 116 -18.28 5.36 -9.80
C ALA A 116 -17.21 6.21 -9.08
N PHE A 117 -17.34 7.54 -9.11
CA PHE A 117 -16.44 8.47 -8.43
C PHE A 117 -16.74 8.55 -6.93
N ARG A 118 -18.01 8.43 -6.53
CA ARG A 118 -18.39 8.31 -5.11
C ARG A 118 -17.82 7.03 -4.50
N VAL A 119 -17.91 5.90 -5.19
CA VAL A 119 -17.27 4.65 -4.76
C VAL A 119 -15.76 4.82 -4.64
N ALA A 120 -15.10 5.42 -5.63
CA ALA A 120 -13.66 5.70 -5.57
C ALA A 120 -13.27 6.60 -4.38
N ALA A 121 -14.04 7.65 -4.13
CA ALA A 121 -13.80 8.56 -3.02
C ALA A 121 -14.03 7.90 -1.66
N TRP A 122 -15.09 7.08 -1.53
CA TRP A 122 -15.35 6.28 -0.34
C TRP A 122 -14.25 5.24 -0.10
N GLU A 123 -13.82 4.49 -1.13
CA GLU A 123 -12.71 3.53 -1.02
C GLU A 123 -11.45 4.20 -0.49
N ALA A 124 -11.07 5.36 -1.05
CA ALA A 124 -9.93 6.11 -0.58
C ALA A 124 -10.10 6.66 0.82
N THR A 125 -11.31 7.10 1.19
CA THR A 125 -11.59 7.54 2.58
C THR A 125 -11.38 6.38 3.55
N MET A 126 -11.90 5.20 3.24
CA MET A 126 -11.68 3.99 4.04
C MET A 126 -10.21 3.60 4.09
N GLY A 127 -9.52 3.67 2.94
CA GLY A 127 -8.07 3.46 2.85
C GLY A 127 -7.28 4.39 3.79
N LEU A 128 -7.56 5.69 3.78
CA LEU A 128 -6.89 6.67 4.64
C LEU A 128 -7.24 6.46 6.14
N CYS A 129 -8.47 6.04 6.45
CA CYS A 129 -8.83 5.68 7.83
C CYS A 129 -8.09 4.42 8.31
N MET A 130 -7.93 3.40 7.44
CA MET A 130 -7.14 2.20 7.74
C MET A 130 -5.67 2.54 7.96
N GLU A 131 -5.13 3.44 7.12
CA GLU A 131 -3.79 3.99 7.24
C GLU A 131 -3.55 4.64 8.61
N ALA A 132 -4.49 5.47 9.06
CA ALA A 132 -4.45 6.14 10.34
C ALA A 132 -4.75 5.23 11.55
N GLY A 133 -5.02 3.93 11.32
CA GLY A 133 -5.36 2.97 12.38
C GLY A 133 -6.65 3.33 13.14
N GLN A 134 -7.58 4.04 12.50
CA GLN A 134 -8.88 4.37 13.10
C GLN A 134 -9.78 3.13 13.11
N VAL A 135 -10.61 2.97 14.15
CA VAL A 135 -11.65 1.94 14.16
C VAL A 135 -12.76 2.36 13.22
N ILE A 136 -13.00 1.56 12.18
CA ILE A 136 -14.00 1.84 11.14
C ILE A 136 -15.16 0.86 11.32
N ASN A 137 -16.39 1.39 11.32
CA ASN A 137 -17.59 0.55 11.36
C ASN A 137 -17.93 0.04 9.95
N THR A 138 -18.27 -1.24 9.84
CA THR A 138 -18.70 -1.90 8.58
C THR A 138 -20.02 -1.35 8.05
N SER A 139 -20.79 -0.64 8.88
CA SER A 139 -22.06 -0.02 8.50
C SER A 139 -21.90 1.19 7.57
N VAL A 140 -20.74 1.86 7.55
CA VAL A 140 -20.53 3.07 6.75
C VAL A 140 -20.61 2.70 5.27
N SER A 141 -21.67 3.15 4.60
CA SER A 141 -21.84 2.99 3.17
C SER A 141 -21.31 4.22 2.40
N PRO A 142 -21.04 4.09 1.09
CA PRO A 142 -20.76 5.23 0.22
C PRO A 142 -21.86 6.30 0.26
N ASP A 143 -23.11 5.89 0.52
CA ASP A 143 -24.27 6.77 0.58
C ASP A 143 -24.42 7.49 1.94
N ASP A 144 -23.96 6.88 3.04
CA ASP A 144 -24.01 7.50 4.39
C ASP A 144 -23.06 8.71 4.54
N LEU A 145 -22.10 8.86 3.63
CA LEU A 145 -21.20 10.02 3.56
C LEU A 145 -21.79 11.18 2.72
N VAL A 146 -23.00 11.01 2.17
CA VAL A 146 -23.75 12.04 1.45
C VAL A 146 -24.73 12.72 2.41
N ASP A 147 -24.78 14.06 2.40
CA ASP A 147 -25.84 14.78 3.11
C ASP A 147 -27.17 14.54 2.38
N LEU A 148 -28.06 13.75 2.99
CA LEU A 148 -29.34 13.30 2.43
C LEU A 148 -30.38 14.44 2.22
N SER A 149 -30.02 15.69 2.49
CA SER A 149 -30.84 16.85 2.14
C SER A 149 -30.80 17.21 0.64
N ILE A 150 -29.89 16.60 -0.14
CA ILE A 150 -29.76 16.78 -1.59
C ILE A 150 -30.39 15.56 -2.30
N LYS A 151 -31.38 15.80 -3.16
CA LYS A 151 -32.21 14.78 -3.82
C LYS A 151 -31.44 13.94 -4.87
N ASP A 152 -31.87 12.68 -4.96
CA ASP A 152 -31.70 11.66 -6.02
C ASP A 152 -30.29 11.08 -6.28
N ASP A 153 -30.05 9.85 -5.85
CA ASP A 153 -30.34 8.64 -6.64
C ASP A 153 -29.96 7.40 -5.81
N ASN A 154 -30.94 6.63 -5.36
CA ASN A 154 -30.71 5.29 -4.80
C ASN A 154 -30.10 4.43 -5.90
N ILE A 155 -28.81 4.08 -5.79
CA ILE A 155 -28.10 3.27 -6.78
C ILE A 155 -28.86 1.94 -6.95
N LYS A 156 -29.46 1.73 -8.12
CA LYS A 156 -29.96 0.41 -8.53
C LYS A 156 -28.75 -0.46 -8.87
N TRP A 157 -28.23 -1.17 -7.88
CA TRP A 157 -27.05 -2.05 -7.97
C TRP A 157 -27.17 -3.21 -8.99
N SER A 158 -28.34 -3.41 -9.61
CA SER A 158 -28.60 -4.52 -10.54
C SER A 158 -27.72 -4.48 -11.79
N ASP A 159 -27.29 -3.28 -12.21
CA ASP A 159 -26.60 -3.09 -13.50
C ASP A 159 -25.09 -2.75 -13.33
N GLN A 160 -24.59 -2.69 -12.09
CA GLN A 160 -23.21 -2.25 -11.76
C GLN A 160 -22.50 -3.21 -10.77
N GLY A 161 -22.47 -4.50 -11.11
CA GLY A 161 -21.89 -5.55 -10.26
C GLY A 161 -20.42 -5.30 -9.83
N HIS A 162 -19.62 -4.65 -10.67
CA HIS A 162 -18.22 -4.33 -10.33
C HIS A 162 -18.08 -3.26 -9.22
N LEU A 163 -18.96 -2.24 -9.19
CA LEU A 163 -18.97 -1.25 -8.11
C LEU A 163 -19.44 -1.86 -6.79
N LYS A 164 -20.44 -2.76 -6.84
CA LYS A 164 -20.87 -3.51 -5.65
C LYS A 164 -19.72 -4.35 -5.10
N CYS A 165 -18.98 -4.99 -5.99
CA CYS A 165 -17.82 -5.81 -5.66
C CYS A 165 -16.73 -5.02 -4.93
N ARG A 166 -16.39 -3.84 -5.47
CA ARG A 166 -15.48 -2.88 -4.87
C ARG A 166 -15.85 -2.50 -3.44
N VAL A 167 -17.10 -2.09 -3.22
CA VAL A 167 -17.60 -1.71 -1.89
C VAL A 167 -17.56 -2.89 -0.92
N ASN A 168 -18.06 -4.06 -1.34
CA ASN A 168 -18.04 -5.26 -0.53
C ASN A 168 -16.62 -5.69 -0.16
N ALA A 169 -15.66 -5.60 -1.08
CA ALA A 169 -14.28 -5.98 -0.80
C ALA A 169 -13.64 -5.10 0.28
N ILE A 170 -13.93 -3.79 0.30
CA ILE A 170 -13.47 -2.90 1.39
C ILE A 170 -14.23 -3.19 2.69
N LYS A 171 -15.54 -3.44 2.65
CA LYS A 171 -16.30 -3.84 3.85
C LYS A 171 -15.78 -5.15 4.44
N GLY A 172 -15.46 -6.12 3.59
CA GLY A 172 -14.83 -7.38 3.96
C GLY A 172 -13.46 -7.17 4.61
N LEU A 173 -12.66 -6.25 4.07
CA LEU A 173 -11.39 -5.88 4.69
C LEU A 173 -11.57 -5.18 6.05
N ILE A 174 -12.52 -4.25 6.18
CA ILE A 174 -12.85 -3.62 7.48
C ILE A 174 -13.27 -4.66 8.51
N ALA A 175 -14.19 -5.58 8.14
CA ALA A 175 -14.62 -6.68 9.00
C ALA A 175 -13.43 -7.55 9.42
N LEU A 176 -12.53 -7.87 8.49
CA LEU A 176 -11.31 -8.62 8.77
C LEU A 176 -10.43 -7.90 9.79
N LEU A 177 -10.23 -6.58 9.64
CA LEU A 177 -9.46 -5.77 10.59
C LEU A 177 -10.09 -5.74 11.98
N ASN A 178 -11.41 -5.69 12.06
CA ASN A 178 -12.15 -5.75 13.32
C ASN A 178 -12.14 -7.16 13.97
N GLY A 179 -11.60 -8.18 13.30
CA GLY A 179 -11.59 -9.58 13.79
C GLY A 179 -12.82 -10.39 13.41
N GLU A 180 -13.74 -9.80 12.65
CA GLU A 180 -15.02 -10.38 12.24
C GLU A 180 -14.83 -11.24 10.97
N THR A 181 -14.10 -12.35 11.09
CA THR A 181 -13.70 -13.18 9.93
C THR A 181 -14.91 -13.79 9.21
N GLU A 182 -15.95 -14.18 9.95
CA GLU A 182 -17.20 -14.71 9.37
C GLU A 182 -17.95 -13.63 8.56
N SER A 183 -18.03 -12.41 9.08
CA SER A 183 -18.62 -11.27 8.38
C SER A 183 -17.81 -10.91 7.13
N ALA A 184 -16.48 -10.95 7.21
CA ALA A 184 -15.60 -10.74 6.07
C ALA A 184 -15.88 -11.75 4.95
N GLN A 185 -16.07 -13.02 5.29
CA GLN A 185 -16.38 -14.07 4.32
C GLN A 185 -17.66 -13.77 3.53
N LEU A 186 -18.74 -13.34 4.21
CA LEU A 186 -20.01 -13.01 3.55
C LEU A 186 -19.86 -11.91 2.50
N PHE A 187 -19.03 -10.90 2.78
CA PHE A 187 -18.75 -9.84 1.82
C PHE A 187 -17.98 -10.34 0.60
N PHE A 188 -16.97 -11.18 0.81
CA PHE A 188 -16.16 -11.71 -0.29
C PHE A 188 -16.91 -12.77 -1.11
N ASP A 189 -17.78 -13.59 -0.51
CA ASP A 189 -18.61 -14.57 -1.20
C ASP A 189 -19.45 -13.93 -2.32
N GLY A 190 -19.99 -12.74 -2.08
CA GLY A 190 -20.76 -11.99 -3.10
C GLY A 190 -19.91 -11.41 -4.25
N CYS A 191 -18.60 -11.60 -4.23
CA CYS A 191 -17.64 -10.94 -5.11
C CYS A 191 -16.60 -11.89 -5.74
N LYS A 192 -16.59 -13.17 -5.34
CA LYS A 192 -15.62 -14.18 -5.79
C LYS A 192 -15.53 -14.27 -7.30
N ASP A 193 -16.66 -14.37 -7.99
CA ASP A 193 -16.69 -14.53 -9.45
C ASP A 193 -16.10 -13.32 -10.18
N LEU A 194 -16.36 -12.11 -9.68
CA LEU A 194 -15.83 -10.87 -10.26
C LEU A 194 -14.33 -10.74 -9.99
N CYS A 195 -13.88 -11.09 -8.78
CA CYS A 195 -12.45 -11.15 -8.46
C CYS A 195 -11.73 -12.23 -9.28
N ALA A 196 -12.41 -13.33 -9.61
CA ALA A 196 -11.89 -14.46 -10.37
C ALA A 196 -12.01 -14.30 -11.92
N GLY A 197 -12.78 -13.34 -12.43
CA GLY A 197 -13.00 -13.17 -13.89
C GLY A 197 -11.94 -12.32 -14.59
N VAL A 198 -11.17 -12.87 -15.53
CA VAL A 198 -10.01 -12.20 -16.18
C VAL A 198 -10.41 -10.93 -16.94
N GLY A 199 -9.65 -9.83 -16.79
CA GLY A 199 -9.73 -8.65 -17.66
C GLY A 199 -10.57 -7.46 -17.17
N ASN A 200 -11.09 -7.50 -15.94
CA ASN A 200 -11.87 -6.39 -15.38
C ASN A 200 -10.96 -5.32 -14.72
N LYS A 201 -10.55 -4.33 -15.50
CA LYS A 201 -9.52 -3.30 -15.18
C LYS A 201 -9.87 -2.28 -14.09
N GLN A 202 -10.93 -2.54 -13.32
CA GLN A 202 -11.47 -1.60 -12.32
C GLN A 202 -11.64 -2.28 -10.96
N THR A 203 -11.13 -3.50 -10.80
CA THR A 203 -11.34 -4.32 -9.61
C THR A 203 -10.03 -4.74 -8.95
N GLU A 204 -8.88 -4.17 -9.32
CA GLU A 204 -7.56 -4.48 -8.76
C GLU A 204 -7.56 -4.28 -7.25
N ASN A 205 -8.17 -3.18 -6.79
CA ASN A 205 -8.40 -2.93 -5.38
C ASN A 205 -9.23 -4.06 -4.75
N ALA A 206 -10.37 -4.40 -5.33
CA ALA A 206 -11.21 -5.46 -4.79
C ALA A 206 -10.47 -6.81 -4.72
N VAL A 207 -9.70 -7.14 -5.76
CA VAL A 207 -8.89 -8.35 -5.84
C VAL A 207 -7.79 -8.35 -4.77
N LEU A 208 -7.05 -7.25 -4.58
CA LEU A 208 -6.03 -7.17 -3.53
C LEU A 208 -6.62 -7.41 -2.13
N SER A 209 -7.77 -6.77 -1.82
CA SER A 209 -8.45 -7.00 -0.54
C SER A 209 -8.89 -8.47 -0.38
N TYR A 210 -9.29 -9.13 -1.47
CA TYR A 210 -9.62 -10.55 -1.44
C TYR A 210 -8.37 -11.42 -1.25
N CYS A 211 -7.22 -11.08 -1.84
CA CYS A 211 -5.95 -11.76 -1.60
C CYS A 211 -5.54 -11.71 -0.12
N GLU A 212 -5.71 -10.55 0.53
CA GLU A 212 -5.40 -10.37 1.96
C GLU A 212 -6.30 -11.21 2.86
N TYR A 213 -7.59 -11.32 2.50
CA TYR A 213 -8.52 -12.23 3.15
C TYR A 213 -8.09 -13.69 2.99
N LEU A 214 -7.80 -14.14 1.77
CA LEU A 214 -7.36 -15.51 1.48
C LEU A 214 -6.08 -15.88 2.23
N HIS A 215 -5.11 -14.95 2.25
CA HIS A 215 -3.88 -15.09 3.00
C HIS A 215 -4.18 -15.27 4.50
N CYS A 216 -5.14 -14.53 5.04
CA CYS A 216 -5.53 -14.63 6.44
C CYS A 216 -6.24 -15.90 6.83
N VAL A 217 -7.13 -16.40 6.00
CA VAL A 217 -7.83 -17.67 6.27
C VAL A 217 -6.92 -18.87 6.01
N GLY A 218 -5.74 -18.65 5.42
CA GLY A 218 -4.74 -19.69 5.18
C GLY A 218 -4.89 -20.43 3.85
N ASP A 219 -5.72 -19.94 2.93
CA ASP A 219 -5.85 -20.48 1.58
C ASP A 219 -4.71 -19.97 0.69
N PHE A 220 -3.48 -20.44 0.99
CA PHE A 220 -2.27 -20.01 0.29
C PHE A 220 -2.27 -20.33 -1.21
N PRO A 221 -2.77 -21.49 -1.67
CA PRO A 221 -2.82 -21.78 -3.11
C PRO A 221 -3.67 -20.76 -3.86
N LEU A 222 -4.88 -20.47 -3.38
CA LEU A 222 -5.75 -19.49 -4.03
C LEU A 222 -5.19 -18.06 -3.88
N ALA A 223 -4.67 -17.70 -2.70
CA ALA A 223 -4.04 -16.40 -2.47
C ALA A 223 -2.88 -16.15 -3.46
N THR A 224 -2.03 -17.16 -3.68
CA THR A 224 -0.89 -17.11 -4.62
C THR A 224 -1.38 -16.78 -6.03
N GLN A 225 -2.36 -17.54 -6.53
CA GLN A 225 -2.95 -17.34 -7.84
C GLN A 225 -3.50 -15.92 -8.01
N MET A 226 -4.19 -15.42 -6.99
CA MET A 226 -4.82 -14.10 -7.03
C MET A 226 -3.80 -12.95 -6.94
N TYR A 227 -2.72 -13.10 -6.15
CA TYR A 227 -1.63 -12.11 -6.11
C TYR A 227 -0.89 -12.02 -7.45
N GLU A 228 -0.53 -13.15 -8.05
CA GLU A 228 0.15 -13.18 -9.36
C GLU A 228 -0.70 -12.46 -10.42
N ARG A 229 -1.99 -12.79 -10.46
CA ARG A 229 -2.95 -12.15 -11.35
C ARG A 229 -3.05 -10.64 -11.14
N VAL A 230 -3.16 -10.15 -9.90
CA VAL A 230 -3.27 -8.71 -9.65
C VAL A 230 -2.00 -7.98 -10.07
N LEU A 231 -0.83 -8.59 -9.84
CA LEU A 231 0.45 -8.02 -10.25
C LEU A 231 0.64 -8.03 -11.77
N GLU A 232 0.23 -9.09 -12.46
CA GLU A 232 0.22 -9.14 -13.92
C GLU A 232 -0.66 -8.03 -14.52
N ALA A 233 -1.88 -7.85 -13.99
CA ALA A 233 -2.79 -6.79 -14.43
C ALA A 233 -2.14 -5.40 -14.30
N LEU A 234 -1.54 -5.12 -13.14
CA LEU A 234 -0.86 -3.85 -12.86
C LEU A 234 0.42 -3.61 -13.68
N THR A 235 1.01 -4.64 -14.30
CA THR A 235 2.19 -4.48 -15.19
C THR A 235 1.82 -4.22 -16.65
N MET A 236 0.61 -4.61 -17.06
CA MET A 236 0.13 -4.51 -18.45
C MET A 236 -0.54 -3.15 -18.73
N GLU A 237 -0.58 -2.26 -17.74
CA GLU A 237 -1.23 -0.96 -17.84
C GLU A 237 -0.33 0.12 -18.47
N ASP A 238 -0.80 0.67 -19.59
CA ASP A 238 -0.59 2.09 -19.85
C ASP A 238 -1.39 2.86 -18.80
N MET A 239 -0.71 3.42 -17.79
CA MET A 239 -1.24 4.22 -16.66
C MET A 239 -1.99 5.51 -17.08
N SER A 240 -2.44 5.58 -18.34
CA SER A 240 -2.89 6.80 -19.00
C SER A 240 -4.41 6.98 -19.05
N GLY A 241 -5.23 6.03 -18.61
CA GLY A 241 -6.68 6.21 -18.70
C GLY A 241 -7.52 5.18 -17.94
N ASN A 242 -7.84 5.50 -16.69
CA ASN A 242 -9.17 5.36 -16.05
C ASN A 242 -9.04 5.68 -14.55
N PHE A 243 -9.09 6.97 -14.21
CA PHE A 243 -8.90 7.49 -12.85
C PHE A 243 -10.12 7.24 -11.94
N LEU A 244 -10.40 5.98 -11.62
CA LEU A 244 -11.39 5.61 -10.61
C LEU A 244 -10.76 5.16 -9.29
N ALA A 245 -9.47 5.42 -9.10
CA ALA A 245 -8.75 5.22 -7.86
C ALA A 245 -7.96 6.48 -7.49
N THR A 246 -7.81 6.74 -6.19
CA THR A 246 -7.20 7.97 -5.67
C THR A 246 -6.50 7.71 -4.33
N CYS A 247 -5.63 8.62 -3.91
CA CYS A 247 -4.84 8.53 -2.68
C CYS A 247 -4.10 7.17 -2.59
N ASN A 248 -4.24 6.45 -1.49
CA ASN A 248 -3.62 5.13 -1.30
C ASN A 248 -4.26 3.96 -2.03
N MET A 249 -5.23 4.25 -2.90
CA MET A 249 -5.90 3.24 -3.72
C MET A 249 -5.42 3.26 -5.17
N VAL A 250 -4.50 4.18 -5.54
CA VAL A 250 -3.97 4.29 -6.92
C VAL A 250 -3.13 3.07 -7.32
N PRO A 251 -3.10 2.68 -8.60
CA PRO A 251 -2.45 1.43 -9.04
C PRO A 251 -0.98 1.31 -8.63
N GLU A 252 -0.23 2.41 -8.54
CA GLU A 252 1.15 2.39 -8.06
C GLU A 252 1.29 1.94 -6.61
N GLU A 253 0.40 2.43 -5.73
CA GLU A 253 0.37 2.07 -4.30
C GLU A 253 -0.15 0.65 -4.12
N VAL A 254 -1.20 0.27 -4.87
CA VAL A 254 -1.73 -1.09 -4.91
C VAL A 254 -0.66 -2.08 -5.38
N SER A 255 0.14 -1.72 -6.38
CA SER A 255 1.24 -2.54 -6.88
C SER A 255 2.32 -2.74 -5.81
N LEU A 256 2.66 -1.69 -5.07
CA LEU A 256 3.60 -1.77 -3.96
C LEU A 256 3.05 -2.68 -2.84
N GLY A 257 1.82 -2.45 -2.42
CA GLY A 257 1.12 -3.24 -1.41
C GLY A 257 1.02 -4.73 -1.79
N ALA A 258 0.55 -5.04 -3.00
CA ALA A 258 0.46 -6.40 -3.52
C ALA A 258 1.82 -7.10 -3.60
N THR A 259 2.87 -6.39 -4.03
CA THR A 259 4.23 -6.94 -4.09
C THR A 259 4.73 -7.32 -2.68
N CYS A 260 4.48 -6.45 -1.69
CA CYS A 260 4.89 -6.69 -0.30
C CYS A 260 4.09 -7.83 0.34
N SER A 261 2.77 -7.82 0.21
CA SER A 261 1.89 -8.84 0.78
C SER A 261 2.13 -10.21 0.15
N TYR A 262 2.42 -10.29 -1.15
CA TYR A 262 2.79 -11.56 -1.79
C TYR A 262 4.12 -12.10 -1.24
N GLY A 263 5.12 -11.24 -1.03
CA GLY A 263 6.36 -11.64 -0.36
C GLY A 263 6.14 -12.21 1.05
N GLN A 264 5.20 -11.65 1.81
CA GLN A 264 4.82 -12.20 3.11
C GLN A 264 4.09 -13.55 2.98
N LEU A 265 3.20 -13.72 2.00
CA LEU A 265 2.55 -15.02 1.74
C LEU A 265 3.59 -16.11 1.43
N LEU A 266 4.57 -15.80 0.58
CA LEU A 266 5.66 -16.71 0.23
C LEU A 266 6.51 -17.05 1.46
N SER A 267 6.75 -16.08 2.35
CA SER A 267 7.44 -16.30 3.63
C SER A 267 6.69 -17.29 4.52
N HIS A 268 5.37 -17.13 4.65
CA HIS A 268 4.52 -18.06 5.41
C HIS A 268 4.40 -19.43 4.75
N SER A 269 4.57 -19.51 3.43
CA SER A 269 4.59 -20.75 2.67
C SER A 269 5.96 -21.45 2.69
N GLY A 270 6.97 -20.89 3.39
CA GLY A 270 8.33 -21.44 3.45
C GLY A 270 9.16 -21.22 2.17
N LYS A 271 8.65 -20.48 1.19
CA LYS A 271 9.32 -20.16 -0.08
C LYS A 271 10.21 -18.92 0.09
N PHE A 272 11.22 -19.02 0.95
CA PHE A 272 12.01 -17.86 1.38
C PHE A 272 12.78 -17.16 0.25
N SER A 273 13.32 -17.90 -0.72
CA SER A 273 14.03 -17.30 -1.86
C SER A 273 13.12 -16.42 -2.72
N GLU A 274 11.91 -16.91 -3.04
CA GLU A 274 10.93 -16.11 -3.79
C GLU A 274 10.41 -14.93 -2.95
N ALA A 275 10.23 -15.13 -1.65
CA ALA A 275 9.82 -14.07 -0.72
C ALA A 275 10.83 -12.92 -0.69
N GLU A 276 12.13 -13.24 -0.63
CA GLU A 276 13.23 -12.27 -0.68
C GLU A 276 13.20 -11.44 -1.96
N ASP A 277 12.99 -12.09 -3.12
CA ASP A 277 12.87 -11.39 -4.40
C ASP A 277 11.67 -10.42 -4.45
N TYR A 278 10.51 -10.82 -3.93
CA TYR A 278 9.32 -9.96 -3.88
C TYR A 278 9.49 -8.80 -2.89
N LEU A 279 9.98 -9.06 -1.68
CA LEU A 279 10.16 -8.03 -0.66
C LEU A 279 11.26 -7.02 -1.04
N THR A 280 12.32 -7.47 -1.72
CA THR A 280 13.35 -6.58 -2.28
C THR A 280 12.77 -5.65 -3.34
N ARG A 281 11.91 -6.17 -4.23
CA ARG A 281 11.20 -5.34 -5.22
C ARG A 281 10.25 -4.35 -4.55
N ALA A 282 9.53 -4.76 -3.51
CA ALA A 282 8.67 -3.86 -2.75
C ALA A 282 9.48 -2.73 -2.09
N LEU A 283 10.63 -3.05 -1.48
CA LEU A 283 11.49 -2.06 -0.84
C LEU A 283 11.97 -1.03 -1.86
N LYS A 284 12.49 -1.49 -3.00
CA LYS A 284 12.94 -0.63 -4.09
C LYS A 284 11.81 0.25 -4.62
N LYS A 285 10.61 -0.30 -4.85
CA LYS A 285 9.44 0.48 -5.28
C LYS A 285 9.09 1.57 -4.25
N ALA A 286 9.08 1.24 -2.96
CA ALA A 286 8.78 2.20 -1.90
C ALA A 286 9.81 3.34 -1.85
N GLU A 287 11.10 3.02 -1.96
CA GLU A 287 12.16 4.01 -1.97
C GLU A 287 12.15 4.89 -3.22
N ASP A 288 11.97 4.29 -4.40
CA ASP A 288 11.90 5.00 -5.68
C ASP A 288 10.71 5.98 -5.72
N GLN A 289 9.58 5.61 -5.12
CA GLN A 289 8.34 6.41 -5.16
C GLN A 289 8.27 7.47 -4.04
N PHE A 290 8.65 7.11 -2.82
CA PHE A 290 8.42 7.94 -1.62
C PHE A 290 9.70 8.44 -0.95
N GLY A 291 10.85 7.88 -1.30
CA GLY A 291 12.14 8.15 -0.67
C GLY A 291 12.41 7.28 0.57
N ALA A 292 13.70 7.12 0.88
CA ALA A 292 14.20 6.17 1.89
C ALA A 292 13.71 6.42 3.34
N ASN A 293 13.26 7.63 3.66
CA ASN A 293 12.79 7.99 5.01
C ASN A 293 11.25 7.99 5.13
N HIS A 294 10.53 7.50 4.12
CA HIS A 294 9.07 7.44 4.16
C HIS A 294 8.58 6.27 5.02
N PRO A 295 7.51 6.41 5.84
CA PRO A 295 7.01 5.34 6.71
C PRO A 295 6.77 3.99 6.00
N LYS A 296 6.34 4.02 4.73
CA LYS A 296 6.18 2.81 3.88
C LYS A 296 7.45 1.98 3.72
N VAL A 297 8.62 2.64 3.66
CA VAL A 297 9.92 1.94 3.67
C VAL A 297 10.10 1.19 4.98
N GLY A 298 9.75 1.80 6.11
CA GLY A 298 9.80 1.16 7.43
C GLY A 298 8.86 -0.05 7.55
N ILE A 299 7.69 0.01 6.90
CA ILE A 299 6.74 -1.12 6.83
C ILE A 299 7.35 -2.28 6.04
N VAL A 300 7.92 -2.01 4.85
CA VAL A 300 8.61 -3.06 4.07
C VAL A 300 9.78 -3.66 4.85
N LEU A 301 10.60 -2.82 5.49
CA LEU A 301 11.74 -3.29 6.27
C LEU A 301 11.30 -4.21 7.42
N THR A 302 10.16 -3.92 8.06
CA THR A 302 9.56 -4.81 9.06
C THR A 302 9.20 -6.16 8.46
N CYS A 303 8.62 -6.18 7.25
CA CYS A 303 8.29 -7.42 6.54
C CYS A 303 9.54 -8.23 6.15
N VAL A 304 10.59 -7.56 5.66
CA VAL A 304 11.89 -8.19 5.34
C VAL A 304 12.53 -8.81 6.58
N ALA A 305 12.56 -8.07 7.69
CA ALA A 305 13.11 -8.55 8.95
C ALA A 305 12.35 -9.80 9.46
N ARG A 306 11.03 -9.78 9.36
CA ARG A 306 10.17 -10.91 9.73
C ARG A 306 10.39 -12.13 8.83
N MET A 307 10.57 -11.94 7.52
CA MET A 307 10.88 -13.03 6.58
C MET A 307 12.19 -13.75 6.97
N TYR A 308 13.27 -13.00 7.20
CA TYR A 308 14.54 -13.63 7.60
C TYR A 308 14.46 -14.30 8.97
N LYS A 309 13.67 -13.75 9.91
CA LYS A 309 13.40 -14.40 11.20
C LYS A 309 12.66 -15.73 11.02
N LEU A 310 11.64 -15.77 10.16
CA LEU A 310 10.91 -16.99 9.80
C LEU A 310 11.84 -18.04 9.17
N LYS A 311 12.68 -17.62 8.21
CA LYS A 311 13.69 -18.47 7.57
C LYS A 311 14.63 -19.09 8.60
N ALA A 312 15.22 -18.27 9.47
CA ALA A 312 16.13 -18.73 10.51
C ALA A 312 15.48 -19.75 11.48
N LYS A 313 14.21 -19.52 11.83
CA LYS A 313 13.44 -20.46 12.67
C LYS A 313 13.19 -21.79 11.96
N ALA A 314 12.81 -21.76 10.67
CA ALA A 314 12.55 -22.96 9.89
C ALA A 314 13.81 -23.82 9.65
N GLU A 315 14.97 -23.17 9.49
CA GLU A 315 16.27 -23.81 9.28
C GLU A 315 16.95 -24.26 10.58
N GLY A 316 16.29 -24.09 11.74
CA GLY A 316 16.77 -24.54 13.05
C GLY A 316 18.09 -23.91 13.49
N SER A 317 18.50 -22.81 12.86
CA SER A 317 19.84 -22.27 12.98
C SER A 317 19.81 -20.90 13.65
N SER A 318 20.19 -20.87 14.93
CA SER A 318 20.46 -19.62 15.66
C SER A 318 21.59 -18.80 15.02
N SER A 319 22.46 -19.45 14.24
CA SER A 319 23.58 -18.87 13.47
C SER A 319 23.13 -18.06 12.23
N ILE A 320 21.93 -18.30 11.69
CA ILE A 320 21.42 -17.67 10.46
C ILE A 320 20.91 -16.24 10.72
N MET A 321 20.57 -15.90 11.97
CA MET A 321 20.20 -14.54 12.37
C MET A 321 21.31 -13.49 12.14
N VAL A 322 22.56 -13.93 11.96
CA VAL A 322 23.75 -13.05 11.88
C VAL A 322 24.52 -13.21 10.55
N GLN A 323 24.61 -14.40 9.95
CA GLN A 323 25.53 -14.63 8.81
C GLN A 323 24.91 -14.61 7.40
N GLU A 324 23.64 -14.99 7.23
CA GLU A 324 23.04 -15.00 5.88
C GLU A 324 22.53 -13.62 5.45
N VAL A 325 22.08 -12.78 6.40
CA VAL A 325 21.65 -11.41 6.10
C VAL A 325 22.78 -10.63 5.44
N SER A 326 24.03 -10.73 5.91
CA SER A 326 25.15 -10.02 5.26
C SER A 326 25.46 -10.56 3.86
N LYS A 327 25.43 -11.88 3.66
CA LYS A 327 25.78 -12.51 2.37
C LYS A 327 24.84 -12.13 1.22
N TYR A 328 23.55 -11.95 1.49
CA TYR A 328 22.52 -11.73 0.46
C TYR A 328 21.96 -10.29 0.44
N LEU A 329 22.09 -9.52 1.52
CA LEU A 329 21.74 -8.10 1.55
C LEU A 329 22.83 -7.22 0.90
N ILE A 330 24.09 -7.66 0.82
CA ILE A 330 25.16 -6.93 0.09
C ILE A 330 24.77 -6.68 -1.38
N PRO A 331 24.27 -7.67 -2.16
CA PRO A 331 23.72 -7.43 -3.49
C PRO A 331 22.55 -6.45 -3.52
N VAL A 332 21.66 -6.47 -2.52
CA VAL A 332 20.53 -5.53 -2.40
C VAL A 332 21.04 -4.13 -2.12
N LEU A 333 21.97 -3.95 -1.18
CA LEU A 333 22.67 -2.71 -0.88
C LEU A 333 23.49 -2.20 -2.08
N LEU A 334 24.16 -3.07 -2.83
CA LEU A 334 24.86 -2.73 -4.07
C LEU A 334 23.90 -2.32 -5.18
N ALA A 335 22.73 -2.96 -5.27
CA ALA A 335 21.66 -2.56 -6.19
C ALA A 335 21.11 -1.18 -5.80
N LEU A 336 20.88 -0.92 -4.51
CA LEU A 336 20.48 0.39 -3.98
C LEU A 336 21.55 1.47 -4.22
N LEU A 337 22.83 1.15 -4.04
CA LEU A 337 23.99 2.01 -4.32
C LEU A 337 24.13 2.33 -5.83
N SER A 338 23.73 1.41 -6.72
CA SER A 338 23.82 1.61 -8.17
C SER A 338 22.72 2.51 -8.75
N ILE A 339 21.67 2.82 -7.96
CA ILE A 339 20.46 3.51 -8.43
C ILE A 339 20.28 4.89 -7.78
N SER A 340 20.81 5.10 -6.57
CA SER A 340 20.75 6.41 -5.89
C SER A 340 21.66 7.46 -6.56
N ARG A 341 21.05 8.55 -7.08
CA ARG A 341 21.76 9.73 -7.61
C ARG A 341 22.34 10.65 -6.52
N ASN A 342 22.18 10.34 -5.23
CA ASN A 342 22.55 11.25 -4.14
C ASN A 342 23.43 10.56 -3.08
N TYR A 343 24.75 10.65 -3.30
CA TYR A 343 25.79 10.04 -2.47
C TYR A 343 25.92 10.63 -1.05
N ASN A 344 25.43 11.86 -0.81
CA ASN A 344 25.67 12.57 0.45
C ASN A 344 24.72 12.17 1.59
N GLY A 345 23.57 11.55 1.28
CA GLY A 345 22.67 10.96 2.28
C GLY A 345 22.96 9.49 2.61
N LEU A 346 23.88 8.87 1.86
CA LEU A 346 24.21 7.45 1.97
C LEU A 346 25.23 7.15 3.07
N VAL A 347 26.13 8.08 3.42
CA VAL A 347 27.16 7.85 4.44
C VAL A 347 26.54 7.57 5.84
N PRO A 348 25.50 8.29 6.30
CA PRO A 348 24.78 7.92 7.52
C PRO A 348 23.97 6.61 7.39
N LEU A 349 23.45 6.30 6.20
CA LEU A 349 22.73 5.05 5.94
C LEU A 349 23.69 3.85 6.03
N ILE A 350 24.86 3.95 5.40
CA ILE A 350 25.95 2.98 5.44
C ILE A 350 26.48 2.81 6.87
N PHE A 351 26.68 3.90 7.61
CA PHE A 351 27.07 3.84 9.03
C PHE A 351 25.96 3.30 9.95
N SER A 352 24.69 3.48 9.60
CA SER A 352 23.52 2.87 10.29
C SER A 352 23.39 1.38 10.01
N PHE A 353 23.87 0.91 8.85
CA PHE A 353 23.88 -0.50 8.45
C PHE A 353 25.12 -1.28 8.95
N ASN A 354 25.99 -0.65 9.75
CA ASN A 354 27.16 -1.32 10.36
C ASN A 354 26.83 -2.50 11.29
N ASP A 355 25.55 -2.80 11.58
CA ASP A 355 25.10 -4.06 12.18
C ASP A 355 24.32 -4.87 11.10
N GLU A 356 25.03 -5.67 10.31
CA GLU A 356 24.53 -6.54 9.23
C GLU A 356 23.68 -7.72 9.74
N THR A 357 22.64 -7.45 10.54
CA THR A 357 21.82 -8.46 11.23
C THR A 357 20.35 -8.06 11.23
N ILE A 358 19.46 -9.00 11.55
CA ILE A 358 18.01 -8.74 11.69
C ILE A 358 17.73 -7.58 12.68
N HIS A 359 18.62 -7.35 13.66
CA HIS A 359 18.57 -6.21 14.56
C HIS A 359 18.67 -4.86 13.84
N GLY A 360 19.53 -4.75 12.83
CA GLY A 360 19.72 -3.53 12.04
C GLY A 360 18.47 -3.19 11.23
N LEU A 361 17.81 -4.21 10.65
CA LEU A 361 16.56 -4.04 9.92
C LEU A 361 15.43 -3.51 10.82
N TYR A 362 15.21 -4.11 12.00
CA TYR A 362 14.21 -3.60 12.94
C TYR A 362 14.55 -2.21 13.46
N ARG A 363 15.82 -1.93 13.77
CA ARG A 363 16.27 -0.59 14.19
C ARG A 363 15.95 0.44 13.11
N LYS A 364 16.29 0.15 11.85
CA LYS A 364 16.02 1.06 10.73
C LYS A 364 14.53 1.23 10.47
N ALA A 365 13.76 0.14 10.53
CA ALA A 365 12.31 0.19 10.42
C ALA A 365 11.70 1.13 11.48
N LEU A 366 12.10 0.98 12.74
CA LEU A 366 11.61 1.82 13.85
C LEU A 366 12.05 3.28 13.72
N GLU A 367 13.26 3.54 13.21
CA GLU A 367 13.74 4.89 12.90
C GLU A 367 12.91 5.56 11.82
N VAL A 368 12.69 4.88 10.69
CA VAL A 368 11.91 5.38 9.55
C VAL A 368 10.43 5.57 9.93
N LEU A 369 9.87 4.68 10.74
CA LEU A 369 8.53 4.81 11.31
C LEU A 369 8.42 5.87 12.40
N ARG A 370 9.54 6.52 12.79
CA ARG A 370 9.61 7.53 13.86
C ARG A 370 9.02 7.01 15.18
N ALA A 371 9.34 5.78 15.54
CA ALA A 371 8.87 5.16 16.77
C ALA A 371 9.38 5.95 18.01
N PRO A 372 8.53 6.21 19.02
CA PRO A 372 8.84 7.12 20.13
C PRO A 372 9.84 6.49 21.09
N ALA A 373 10.66 7.25 21.79
CA ALA A 373 11.59 6.68 22.77
C ALA A 373 10.85 5.77 23.79
N ILE A 374 11.47 4.66 24.19
CA ILE A 374 10.86 3.65 25.08
C ILE A 374 10.43 4.28 26.42
N ASN A 375 11.18 5.28 26.90
CA ASN A 375 10.97 5.95 28.18
C ASN A 375 10.13 7.23 28.09
N SER A 376 9.54 7.57 26.94
CA SER A 376 8.70 8.77 26.85
C SER A 376 7.37 8.51 27.56
N GLU A 377 7.23 9.01 28.79
CA GLU A 377 5.97 9.07 29.52
C GLU A 377 4.99 9.98 28.76
N GLY A 378 4.11 9.37 27.98
CA GLY A 378 3.14 10.11 27.17
C GLY A 378 2.72 9.42 25.88
N VAL A 379 2.54 8.09 25.88
CA VAL A 379 1.88 7.40 24.74
C VAL A 379 0.38 7.70 24.81
N SER A 380 0.03 8.96 24.55
CA SER A 380 -1.32 9.48 24.58
C SER A 380 -1.59 10.21 23.27
N LYS A 381 -2.55 9.66 22.53
CA LYS A 381 -3.24 10.15 21.32
C LYS A 381 -2.53 9.87 19.98
N GLN A 382 -3.20 8.97 19.23
CA GLN A 382 -3.16 8.83 17.78
C GLN A 382 -1.75 8.74 17.16
N MET A 383 -1.21 7.53 17.16
CA MET A 383 0.03 7.20 16.45
C MET A 383 -0.32 6.43 15.18
N ASP A 384 0.02 7.00 14.02
CA ASP A 384 0.01 6.28 12.74
C ASP A 384 0.92 5.05 12.86
N TRP A 385 0.52 3.91 12.28
CA TRP A 385 1.31 2.67 12.25
C TRP A 385 1.60 2.03 13.62
N ARG A 386 0.85 2.41 14.66
CA ARG A 386 1.05 1.94 16.04
C ARG A 386 1.23 0.43 16.16
N ASP A 387 0.40 -0.35 15.49
CA ASP A 387 0.48 -1.82 15.56
C ASP A 387 1.72 -2.37 14.85
N ILE A 388 2.14 -1.77 13.73
CA ILE A 388 3.36 -2.15 13.01
C ILE A 388 4.60 -1.82 13.86
N ILE A 389 4.62 -0.66 14.49
CA ILE A 389 5.68 -0.27 15.43
C ILE A 389 5.72 -1.23 16.63
N SER A 390 4.56 -1.59 17.16
CA SER A 390 4.44 -2.55 18.27
C SER A 390 4.92 -3.94 17.87
N LEU A 391 4.57 -4.41 16.67
CA LEU A 391 5.08 -5.66 16.11
C LEU A 391 6.59 -5.64 15.97
N ALA A 392 7.13 -4.64 15.27
CA ALA A 392 8.56 -4.49 15.06
C ALA A 392 9.33 -4.43 16.38
N ARG A 393 8.79 -3.77 17.41
CA ARG A 393 9.35 -3.76 18.76
C ARG A 393 9.27 -5.10 19.45
N GLY A 394 8.14 -5.79 19.39
CA GLY A 394 7.99 -7.12 19.96
C GLY A 394 8.98 -8.11 19.34
N GLU A 395 9.12 -8.10 18.02
CA GLU A 395 10.06 -8.99 17.31
C GLU A 395 11.51 -8.61 17.58
N TYR A 396 11.82 -7.32 17.64
CA TYR A 396 13.16 -6.85 17.99
C TYR A 396 13.52 -7.20 19.44
N ALA A 397 12.56 -7.08 20.36
CA ALA A 397 12.72 -7.45 21.76
C ALA A 397 13.07 -8.94 21.92
N GLU A 398 12.41 -9.85 21.20
CA GLU A 398 12.73 -11.28 21.24
C GLU A 398 14.20 -11.55 20.86
N LEU A 399 14.73 -10.83 19.87
CA LEU A 399 16.13 -10.94 19.49
C LEU A 399 17.08 -10.40 20.58
N LEU A 400 16.71 -9.31 21.25
CA LEU A 400 17.51 -8.72 22.34
C LEU A 400 17.48 -9.56 23.62
N LEU A 401 16.37 -10.25 23.91
CA LEU A 401 16.23 -11.10 25.09
C LEU A 401 17.20 -12.30 25.08
N ILE A 402 17.63 -12.73 23.89
CA ILE A 402 18.65 -13.76 23.70
C ILE A 402 20.05 -13.22 24.06
N GLN A 403 20.29 -11.91 23.86
CA GLN A 403 21.58 -11.26 24.15
C GLN A 403 21.68 -10.90 25.64
N SER A 404 22.56 -11.57 26.39
CA SER A 404 22.68 -11.39 27.84
C SER A 404 22.99 -9.94 28.26
N ASN A 405 23.70 -9.17 27.44
CA ASN A 405 24.07 -7.77 27.72
C ASN A 405 22.96 -6.75 27.46
N ARG A 406 21.94 -7.10 26.65
CA ARG A 406 20.85 -6.19 26.23
C ARG A 406 19.47 -6.67 26.67
N ARG A 407 19.41 -7.69 27.52
CA ARG A 407 18.16 -8.27 28.01
C ARG A 407 17.21 -7.23 28.63
N ALA A 408 17.72 -6.33 29.49
CA ALA A 408 16.91 -5.30 30.14
C ALA A 408 16.34 -4.26 29.15
N GLU A 409 16.97 -4.07 27.99
CA GLU A 409 16.42 -3.26 26.90
C GLU A 409 15.31 -4.02 26.17
N GLY A 410 15.52 -5.31 25.91
CA GLY A 410 14.51 -6.20 25.33
C GLY A 410 13.24 -6.28 26.17
N GLU A 411 13.35 -6.44 27.49
CA GLU A 411 12.19 -6.51 28.41
C GLU A 411 11.36 -5.21 28.35
N ARG A 412 12.00 -4.04 28.45
CA ARG A 412 11.31 -2.74 28.32
C ARG A 412 10.64 -2.55 26.96
N MET A 413 11.29 -3.00 25.89
CA MET A 413 10.74 -2.89 24.54
C MET A 413 9.51 -3.80 24.35
N LYS A 414 9.56 -5.00 24.94
CA LYS A 414 8.43 -5.93 24.95
C LYS A 414 7.25 -5.37 25.73
N GLU A 415 7.47 -4.87 26.94
CA GLU A 415 6.42 -4.24 27.76
C GLU A 415 5.76 -3.07 27.04
N TRP A 416 6.56 -2.22 26.39
CA TRP A 416 6.03 -1.13 25.57
C TRP A 416 5.16 -1.66 24.43
N ALA A 417 5.63 -2.69 23.71
CA ALA A 417 4.92 -3.28 22.59
C ALA A 417 3.57 -3.86 23.03
N GLU A 418 3.53 -4.57 24.17
CA GLU A 418 2.30 -5.15 24.72
C GLU A 418 1.29 -4.06 25.09
N HIS A 419 1.75 -2.95 25.71
CA HIS A 419 0.88 -1.82 26.05
C HIS A 419 0.41 -1.04 24.79
N ALA A 420 1.28 -0.95 23.78
CA ALA A 420 0.98 -0.27 22.53
C ALA A 420 0.11 -1.11 21.58
N TRP A 421 0.07 -2.44 21.72
CA TRP A 421 -0.71 -3.31 20.84
C TRP A 421 -2.22 -3.06 20.94
N ARG A 422 -2.90 -2.80 19.81
CA ARG A 422 -4.36 -2.60 19.76
C ARG A 422 -5.04 -3.41 18.64
N ASN A 423 -4.38 -4.41 18.09
CA ASN A 423 -4.97 -5.29 17.08
C ASN A 423 -6.13 -6.11 17.69
N SER A 424 -7.30 -6.01 17.07
CA SER A 424 -8.54 -6.70 17.48
C SER A 424 -8.56 -8.19 17.12
N ARG A 425 -7.74 -8.63 16.17
CA ARG A 425 -7.74 -10.01 15.67
C ARG A 425 -6.92 -10.96 16.52
N LEU A 426 -5.78 -10.48 17.03
CA LEU A 426 -4.74 -11.31 17.62
C LEU A 426 -4.10 -10.58 18.80
N THR A 427 -3.69 -11.32 19.82
CA THR A 427 -2.80 -10.77 20.86
C THR A 427 -1.40 -10.57 20.30
N LEU A 428 -0.59 -9.68 20.89
CA LEU A 428 0.80 -9.52 20.47
C LEU A 428 1.57 -10.84 20.58
N ALA A 429 1.33 -11.63 21.64
CA ALA A 429 1.95 -12.94 21.79
C ALA A 429 1.62 -13.86 20.61
N GLN A 430 0.35 -13.93 20.17
CA GLN A 430 -0.03 -14.69 18.98
C GLN A 430 0.60 -14.12 17.70
N ALA A 431 0.72 -12.81 17.56
CA ALA A 431 1.37 -12.18 16.41
C ALA A 431 2.88 -12.45 16.33
N LEU A 432 3.55 -12.59 17.48
CA LEU A 432 4.95 -12.96 17.58
C LEU A 432 5.16 -14.48 17.47
N GLU A 433 4.21 -15.26 17.99
CA GLU A 433 4.19 -16.71 17.83
C GLU A 433 3.79 -17.09 16.40
N PHE A 434 4.75 -17.61 15.66
CA PHE A 434 4.48 -18.37 14.45
C PHE A 434 3.81 -19.70 14.86
N SER A 435 2.51 -19.67 15.11
CA SER A 435 1.69 -20.87 15.20
C SER A 435 1.87 -21.65 13.90
N GLY A 436 1.95 -22.98 14.00
CA GLY A 436 2.31 -23.86 12.88
C GLY A 436 1.42 -23.69 11.62
N PRO A 437 1.67 -24.50 10.58
CA PRO A 437 1.09 -24.32 9.23
C PRO A 437 -0.45 -24.29 9.15
N SER A 438 -1.18 -24.57 10.24
CA SER A 438 -2.64 -24.58 10.29
C SER A 438 -3.29 -23.21 10.51
N LYS A 439 -2.58 -22.20 11.06
CA LYS A 439 -3.10 -20.83 11.24
C LYS A 439 -1.97 -19.81 11.16
N PRO A 440 -1.69 -19.22 9.98
CA PRO A 440 -0.73 -18.14 9.88
C PRO A 440 -1.24 -16.91 10.63
N THR A 441 -0.46 -16.40 11.57
CA THR A 441 -0.65 -15.07 12.12
C THR A 441 -0.16 -14.05 11.10
N VAL A 442 -0.98 -13.82 10.07
CA VAL A 442 -0.85 -12.66 9.19
C VAL A 442 -1.11 -11.44 10.07
N VAL A 443 -0.02 -10.84 10.55
CA VAL A 443 -0.08 -9.88 11.65
C VAL A 443 -0.80 -8.59 11.23
N ASP A 444 -0.73 -8.26 9.96
CA ASP A 444 -1.37 -7.03 9.49
C ASP A 444 -1.82 -7.14 8.03
N THR A 445 -3.12 -7.39 7.86
CA THR A 445 -3.81 -7.30 6.55
C THR A 445 -3.90 -5.89 6.02
N ARG A 446 -3.50 -4.89 6.79
CA ARG A 446 -3.49 -3.52 6.28
C ARG A 446 -2.28 -3.28 5.38
N ILE A 447 -1.25 -4.14 5.36
CA ILE A 447 -0.01 -3.86 4.62
C ILE A 447 -0.26 -3.58 3.13
N GLY A 448 -1.27 -4.15 2.48
CA GLY A 448 -1.59 -3.76 1.09
C GLY A 448 -2.33 -2.43 0.93
N ARG A 449 -2.84 -1.82 2.01
CA ARG A 449 -3.55 -0.52 2.04
C ARG A 449 -2.82 0.59 2.80
N VAL A 450 -1.85 0.19 3.60
CA VAL A 450 -0.95 1.01 4.41
C VAL A 450 0.31 1.34 3.62
N MET A 451 0.64 0.49 2.65
CA MET A 451 1.59 0.71 1.56
C MET A 451 0.93 1.43 0.40
#